data_AF-A0A920BK96-F1
#
_entry.id   AF-A0A920BK96-F1
#
_cell.length_a   1.000
_cell.length_b   1.000
_cell.length_c   1.000
_cell.angle_alpha   90.00
_cell.angle_beta   90.00
_cell.angle_gamma   90.00
#
_symmetry.space_group_name_H-M   'P 1'
#
loop_
_entity.id
_entity.type
_entity.pdbx_description
1 polymer ?
#
loop_
_entity_poly.entity_id
_entity_poly.type
_entity_poly.pdbx_seq_one_letter_code
_entity_poly.pdbx_strand_id
1 'polypeptide(L)' 'MEIHDEVKVETRLTTADKDVLKIGMEMELKFIPAYIDDDGNEVITFAFSPVDE' A
#
# COMPACT_ATOMS: atom_id res chain seq x y z
N MET A 1 -8.44 3.96 -1.14
CA MET A 1 -7.80 3.97 -2.47
C MET A 1 -8.86 3.79 -3.53
N GLU A 2 -8.88 4.64 -4.55
CA GLU A 2 -9.76 4.51 -5.72
C GLU A 2 -8.93 4.00 -6.90
N ILE A 3 -9.46 3.07 -7.68
CA ILE A 3 -8.77 2.42 -8.80
C ILE A 3 -9.63 2.59 -10.04
N HIS A 4 -9.12 3.34 -11.02
CA HIS A 4 -9.74 3.60 -12.32
C HIS A 4 -11.21 4.05 -12.23
N ASP A 5 -11.59 4.83 -11.21
CA ASP A 5 -12.97 5.27 -10.95
C ASP A 5 -14.02 4.14 -10.78
N GLU A 6 -13.59 2.88 -10.70
CA GLU A 6 -14.47 1.70 -10.68
C GLU A 6 -14.56 1.08 -9.29
N VAL A 7 -13.44 1.00 -8.57
CA VAL A 7 -13.33 0.28 -7.31
C VAL A 7 -12.72 1.15 -6.21
N LYS A 8 -13.29 1.05 -5.01
CA LYS A 8 -12.73 1.65 -3.79
C LYS A 8 -12.30 0.55 -2.82
N VAL A 9 -11.07 0.65 -2.34
CA VAL A 9 -10.45 -0.31 -1.43
C VAL A 9 -9.97 0.41 -0.17
N GLU A 10 -10.25 -0.18 0.99
CA GLU A 10 -9.62 0.18 2.27
C GLU A 10 -8.37 -0.69 2.44
N THR A 11 -7.21 -0.05 2.61
CA THR A 11 -5.92 -0.75 2.64
C THR A 11 -4.86 0.11 3.32
N ARG A 12 -3.72 -0.50 3.64
CA ARG A 12 -2.57 0.17 4.25
C ARG A 12 -1.81 1.01 3.23
N LEU A 13 -1.22 2.10 3.72
CA LEU A 13 -0.20 2.88 3.02
C LEU A 13 1.19 2.53 3.56
N THR A 14 2.22 2.64 2.72
CA THR A 14 3.62 2.39 3.11
C THR A 14 4.18 3.46 4.05
N THR A 15 3.56 4.64 4.08
CA THR A 15 3.90 5.74 5.00
C THR A 15 2.63 6.31 5.63
N ALA A 16 2.77 6.87 6.83
CA ALA A 16 1.74 7.65 7.52
C ALA A 16 2.12 9.14 7.65
N ASP A 17 3.17 9.57 6.96
CA ASP A 17 3.63 10.96 6.98
C ASP A 17 2.64 11.86 6.22
N LYS A 18 1.98 12.75 6.98
CA LYS A 18 1.00 13.71 6.45
C LYS A 18 1.61 14.74 5.48
N ASP A 19 2.92 15.00 5.58
CA ASP A 19 3.59 16.00 4.74
C ASP A 19 3.90 15.41 3.34
N VAL A 20 3.93 14.08 3.24
CA VAL A 20 4.08 13.32 1.98
C VAL A 20 2.73 13.02 1.34
N LEU A 21 1.71 12.71 2.16
CA LEU A 21 0.42 12.23 1.67
C LEU A 21 -0.54 13.35 1.29
N LYS A 22 -1.11 13.29 0.08
CA LYS A 22 -2.12 14.23 -0.43
C LYS A 22 -3.31 13.46 -1.02
N ILE A 23 -4.52 13.96 -0.77
CA ILE A 23 -5.74 13.37 -1.35
C ILE A 23 -5.69 13.53 -2.88
N GLY A 24 -5.94 12.45 -3.60
CA GLY A 24 -5.93 12.43 -5.07
C GLY A 24 -4.56 12.30 -5.71
N MET A 25 -3.49 12.07 -4.95
CA MET A 25 -2.16 11.78 -5.52
C MET A 25 -2.11 10.41 -6.19
N GLU A 26 -1.22 10.25 -7.17
CA GLU A 26 -0.95 8.96 -7.78
C GLU A 26 -0.25 8.02 -6.80
N MET A 27 -0.64 6.75 -6.86
CA MET A 27 -0.18 5.71 -5.95
C MET A 27 0.06 4.43 -6.73
N GLU A 28 1.07 3.68 -6.33
CA GLU A 28 1.40 2.37 -6.89
C GLU A 28 1.20 1.24 -5.87
N LEU A 29 0.83 0.06 -6.36
CA LEU A 29 0.71 -1.15 -5.54
C LEU A 29 2.10 -1.69 -5.23
N LYS A 30 2.40 -1.89 -3.96
CA LYS A 30 3.62 -2.54 -3.46
C LYS A 30 3.28 -3.84 -2.75
N PHE A 31 4.15 -4.82 -2.88
CA PHE A 31 4.14 -6.03 -2.08
C PHE A 31 5.08 -5.85 -0.90
N ILE A 32 4.58 -6.05 0.32
CA ILE A 32 5.32 -5.85 1.56
C ILE A 32 5.21 -7.09 2.47
N PRO A 33 6.23 -7.39 3.30
CA PRO A 33 6.10 -8.43 4.31
C PRO A 33 4.97 -8.10 5.28
N ALA A 34 4.07 -9.07 5.50
CA ALA A 34 3.02 -9.00 6.49
C ALA A 34 3.50 -9.55 7.83
N TYR A 35 4.04 -10.76 7.82
CA TYR A 35 4.62 -11.49 8.96
C TYR A 35 5.38 -12.73 8.47
N ILE A 36 6.10 -13.38 9.39
CA ILE A 36 6.68 -14.71 9.18
C ILE A 36 5.76 -15.74 9.86
N ASP A 37 5.38 -16.80 9.16
CA ASP A 37 4.52 -17.86 9.71
C ASP A 37 5.29 -18.85 10.61
N ASP A 38 4.57 -19.81 11.20
CA ASP A 38 5.15 -20.80 12.13
C ASP A 38 6.15 -21.75 11.47
N ASP A 39 6.09 -21.89 10.14
CA ASP A 39 7.01 -22.70 9.34
C ASP A 39 8.24 -21.90 8.87
N GLY A 40 8.31 -20.60 9.21
CA GLY A 40 9.40 -19.70 8.85
C GLY A 40 9.26 -19.10 7.44
N ASN A 41 8.09 -19.20 6.79
CA ASN A 41 7.86 -18.59 5.49
C ASN A 41 7.48 -17.12 5.63
N GLU A 42 7.95 -16.30 4.70
CA GLU A 42 7.55 -14.90 4.61
C GLU A 42 6.19 -14.76 3.92
N VAL A 43 5.19 -14.32 4.69
CA VAL A 43 3.86 -14.01 4.17
C VAL A 43 3.86 -12.58 3.66
N ILE A 44 3.61 -12.43 2.36
CA ILE A 44 3.56 -11.13 1.68
C ILE A 44 2.11 -10.64 1.60
N THR A 45 1.91 -9.34 1.81
CA THR A 45 0.65 -8.63 1.57
C THR A 45 0.86 -7.46 0.61
N PHE A 46 -0.21 -6.77 0.25
CA PHE A 46 -0.14 -5.57 -0.56
C PHE A 46 -0.39 -4.31 0.28
N ALA A 47 0.21 -3.21 -0.15
CA ALA A 47 -0.04 -1.85 0.32
C ALA A 47 0.09 -0.88 -0.85
N PHE A 48 -0.23 0.39 -0.63
CA PHE A 48 0.00 1.44 -1.62
C PHE A 48 1.07 2.42 -1.16
N SER A 49 1.91 2.84 -2.11
CA SER A 49 2.92 3.86 -1.92
C SER A 49 2.70 5.01 -2.88
N PRO A 50 3.04 6.26 -2.52
CA PRO A 50 3.26 7.31 -3.51
C PRO A 50 4.17 6.79 -4.64
N VAL A 51 3.85 7.15 -5.88
CA VAL A 51 4.78 6.94 -7.00
C VAL A 51 6.00 7.84 -6.74
N ASP A 52 7.20 7.26 -6.71
CA ASP A 52 8.44 8.03 -6.69
C ASP A 52 8.54 8.82 -8.02
N GLU A 53 8.75 10.15 -7.97
CA GLU A 53 9.07 10.96 -9.16
C GLU A 53 10.43 10.59 -9.77
#